data_AF-A0A0J6F5N9-F1
#
_entry.id   AF-A0A0J6F5N9-F1
#
_cell.length_a   1.000
_cell.length_b   1.000
_cell.length_c   1.000
_cell.angle_alpha   90.00
_cell.angle_beta   90.00
_cell.angle_gamma   90.00
#
_symmetry.space_group_name_H-M   'P 1'
#
loop_
_entity.id
_entity.type
_entity.pdbx_description
1 polymer ?
#
loop_
_entity_poly.entity_id
_entity_poly.type
_entity_poly.pdbx_seq_one_letter_code
_entity_poly.pdbx_strand_id
1 'polypeptide(L)'
;MAPNLALSKLELIRDMITSDESLTTSQMAEAVGCSTCAIKQIRSNLRLFGSISTPPINAGRPRSITPSMLEALCNHLLEKSSLYLDEMVVFLWDEFNVYTSKSAISRALSLHGWSKKTAQQKVSEHNADLQDFVCSIVENGLSQIVEAQTKWHEELSRNCWILTGVVLYFSWIEIDRSLLNSRRKSSS
;
A
#
# COMPACT_ATOMS: atom_id res chain seq x y z
N MET A 1 38.08 13.55 -0.47
CA MET A 1 38.35 12.25 -1.12
C MET A 1 38.87 11.29 -0.07
N ALA A 2 38.32 10.09 0.08
CA ALA A 2 38.82 9.12 1.05
C ALA A 2 40.23 8.63 0.63
N PRO A 3 41.14 8.36 1.59
CA PRO A 3 42.46 7.82 1.27
C PRO A 3 42.31 6.41 0.68
N ASN A 4 42.96 6.15 -0.46
CA ASN A 4 42.97 4.82 -1.08
C ASN A 4 43.95 3.92 -0.32
N LEU A 5 43.48 3.32 0.78
CA LEU A 5 44.22 2.38 1.61
C LEU A 5 43.57 1.00 1.52
N ALA A 6 44.40 -0.04 1.59
CA ALA A 6 43.91 -1.42 1.69
C ALA A 6 43.05 -1.60 2.95
N LEU A 7 42.01 -2.45 2.85
CA LEU A 7 41.10 -2.72 3.96
C LEU A 7 41.82 -3.17 5.23
N SER A 8 42.85 -4.01 5.09
CA SER A 8 43.68 -4.47 6.21
C SER A 8 44.34 -3.31 6.98
N LYS A 9 44.80 -2.27 6.27
CA LYS A 9 45.37 -1.07 6.91
C LYS A 9 44.29 -0.25 7.62
N LEU A 10 43.08 -0.18 7.04
CA LEU A 10 41.97 0.56 7.64
C LEU A 10 41.49 -0.11 8.93
N GLU A 11 41.38 -1.43 8.95
CA GLU A 11 41.04 -2.21 10.16
C GLU A 11 42.07 -1.99 11.25
N LEU A 12 43.36 -2.09 10.92
CA LEU A 12 44.44 -1.81 11.87
C LEU A 12 44.36 -0.38 12.44
N ILE A 13 44.06 0.62 11.60
CA ILE A 13 43.86 2.00 12.04
C ILE A 13 42.67 2.12 13.00
N ARG A 14 41.56 1.43 12.71
CA ARG A 14 40.37 1.43 13.58
C ARG A 14 40.69 0.84 14.95
N ASP A 15 41.40 -0.27 14.98
CA ASP A 15 41.76 -0.96 16.21
C ASP A 15 42.68 -0.07 17.05
N MET A 16 43.72 0.53 16.47
CA MET A 16 44.58 1.47 17.20
C MET A 16 43.81 2.68 17.77
N ILE A 17 42.82 3.21 17.04
CA ILE A 17 41.98 4.33 17.53
C ILE A 17 41.08 3.89 18.68
N THR A 18 40.61 2.64 18.65
CA THR A 18 39.66 2.10 19.64
C THR A 18 40.37 1.63 20.90
N SER A 19 41.57 1.07 20.76
CA SER A 19 42.37 0.54 21.87
C SER A 19 43.09 1.64 22.65
N ASP A 20 43.66 2.65 21.99
CA ASP A 20 44.58 3.59 22.63
C ASP A 20 44.23 5.07 22.36
N GLU A 21 43.73 5.76 23.39
CA GLU A 21 43.42 7.19 23.29
C GLU A 21 44.68 8.08 23.23
N SER A 22 45.82 7.60 23.73
CA SER A 22 47.07 8.35 23.87
C SER A 22 48.00 8.32 22.66
N LEU A 23 47.74 7.47 21.66
CA LEU A 23 48.60 7.38 20.47
C LEU A 23 48.56 8.66 19.64
N THR A 24 49.75 9.22 19.42
CA THR A 24 49.91 10.39 18.56
C THR A 24 49.72 9.99 17.09
N THR A 25 49.18 10.91 16.28
CA THR A 25 48.91 10.63 14.86
C THR A 25 50.15 10.28 14.05
N SER A 26 51.33 10.74 14.49
CA SER A 26 52.62 10.40 13.86
C SER A 26 53.01 8.95 14.11
N GLN A 27 52.88 8.46 15.35
CA GLN A 27 53.19 7.08 15.71
C GLN A 27 52.27 6.09 14.97
N MET A 28 50.97 6.41 14.88
CA MET A 28 50.01 5.60 14.11
C MET A 28 50.35 5.58 12.62
N ALA A 29 50.75 6.72 12.06
CA ALA A 29 51.12 6.84 10.66
C ALA A 29 52.37 6.01 10.33
N GLU A 30 53.37 6.03 11.22
CA GLU A 30 54.59 5.23 11.12
C GLU A 30 54.30 3.72 11.21
N ALA A 31 53.51 3.29 12.20
CA ALA A 31 53.15 1.89 12.39
C ALA A 31 52.43 1.26 11.18
N VAL A 32 51.59 2.03 10.49
CA VAL A 32 50.80 1.56 9.32
C VAL A 32 51.50 1.84 7.99
N GLY A 33 52.57 2.66 8.00
CA GLY A 33 53.20 3.18 6.79
C GLY A 33 52.21 3.99 5.95
N CYS A 34 51.54 4.97 6.56
CA CYS A 34 50.57 5.87 5.94
C CYS A 34 50.92 7.34 6.23
N SER A 35 50.29 8.28 5.52
CA SER A 35 50.47 9.70 5.82
C SER A 35 49.71 10.10 7.09
N THR A 36 50.25 11.07 7.83
CA THR A 36 49.57 11.65 9.01
C THR A 36 48.22 12.28 8.64
N CYS A 37 48.10 12.84 7.42
CA CYS A 37 46.85 13.34 6.88
C CYS A 37 45.78 12.25 6.74
N ALA A 38 46.15 11.04 6.30
CA ALA A 38 45.21 9.92 6.19
C ALA A 38 44.67 9.51 7.57
N ILE A 39 45.53 9.44 8.59
CA ILE A 39 45.11 9.15 9.97
C ILE A 39 44.17 10.23 10.51
N LYS A 40 44.49 11.52 10.30
CA LYS A 40 43.62 12.64 10.72
C LYS A 40 42.25 12.56 10.03
N GLN A 41 42.23 12.25 8.75
CA GLN A 41 40.99 12.12 7.99
C GLN A 41 40.16 10.93 8.48
N ILE A 42 40.76 9.77 8.73
CA ILE A 42 40.07 8.59 9.26
C ILE A 42 39.52 8.86 10.67
N ARG A 43 40.30 9.49 11.56
CA ARG A 43 39.81 9.93 12.88
C ARG A 43 38.61 10.88 12.73
N SER A 44 38.66 11.82 11.79
CA SER A 44 37.55 12.73 11.51
C SER A 44 36.31 12.00 10.99
N ASN A 45 36.48 11.06 10.05
CA ASN A 45 35.39 10.26 9.51
C ASN A 45 34.73 9.42 10.60
N LEU A 46 35.52 8.75 11.45
CA LEU A 46 35.01 7.96 12.57
C LEU A 46 34.24 8.82 13.58
N ARG A 47 34.74 10.03 13.87
CA ARG A 47 34.05 10.97 14.76
C ARG A 47 32.72 11.49 14.18
N LEU A 48 32.66 11.77 12.88
CA LEU A 48 31.49 12.36 12.23
C LEU A 48 30.43 11.33 11.83
N PHE A 49 30.85 10.16 11.36
CA PHE A 49 29.98 9.16 10.72
C PHE A 49 29.97 7.81 11.45
N GLY A 50 30.82 7.60 12.46
CA GLY A 50 30.99 6.30 13.11
C GLY A 50 31.64 5.22 12.22
N SER A 51 32.05 5.59 11.00
CA SER A 51 32.66 4.71 10.01
C SER A 51 33.98 5.30 9.51
N ILE A 52 34.91 4.42 9.14
CA ILE A 52 36.17 4.80 8.50
C ILE A 52 35.91 5.44 7.13
N SER A 53 34.89 4.94 6.44
CA SER A 53 34.49 5.43 5.12
C SER A 53 33.45 6.53 5.27
N THR A 54 33.63 7.59 4.48
CA THR A 54 32.60 8.62 4.33
C THR A 54 31.40 7.99 3.61
N PRO A 55 30.15 8.20 4.08
CA PRO A 55 28.98 7.76 3.34
C PRO A 55 29.01 8.35 1.92
N PRO A 56 28.47 7.65 0.91
CA PRO A 56 28.47 8.15 -0.45
C PRO A 56 27.67 9.45 -0.50
N ILE A 57 28.39 10.56 -0.68
CA ILE A 57 27.77 11.86 -0.95
C ILE A 57 27.40 11.84 -2.44
N ASN A 58 26.11 12.05 -2.73
CA ASN A 58 25.65 12.30 -4.10
C ASN A 58 26.17 13.67 -4.54
N ALA A 59 27.43 13.72 -4.94
CA ALA A 59 28.08 14.93 -5.40
C ALA A 59 27.46 15.34 -6.75
N GLY A 60 26.73 16.45 -6.75
CA GLY A 60 26.12 16.97 -7.96
C GLY A 60 25.04 18.01 -7.68
N ARG A 61 24.56 18.64 -8.75
CA ARG A 61 23.39 19.51 -8.68
C ARG A 61 22.17 18.65 -8.29
N PRO A 62 21.33 19.10 -7.34
CA PRO A 62 20.08 18.40 -7.06
C PRO A 62 19.25 18.27 -8.34
N ARG A 63 18.55 17.14 -8.49
CA ARG A 63 17.67 16.92 -9.64
C ARG A 63 16.54 17.95 -9.59
N SER A 64 16.10 18.41 -10.75
CA SER A 64 14.95 19.32 -10.87
C SER A 64 13.63 18.65 -10.48
N ILE A 65 13.54 17.33 -10.61
CA ILE A 65 12.38 16.54 -10.21
C ILE A 65 12.62 15.98 -8.81
N THR A 66 11.83 16.45 -7.86
CA THR A 66 11.80 15.95 -6.47
C THR A 66 11.12 14.57 -6.42
N PRO A 67 11.47 13.68 -5.48
CA PRO A 67 10.81 12.38 -5.36
C PRO A 67 9.28 12.45 -5.22
N SER A 68 8.75 13.45 -4.50
CA SER A 68 7.30 13.66 -4.36
C SER A 68 6.60 14.00 -5.67
N MET A 69 7.22 14.82 -6.52
CA MET A 69 6.72 15.15 -7.85
C MET A 69 6.66 13.91 -8.74
N LEU A 70 7.67 13.05 -8.61
CA LEU A 70 7.74 11.82 -9.37
C LEU A 70 6.67 10.82 -8.92
N GLU A 71 6.40 10.72 -7.63
CA GLU A 71 5.33 9.88 -7.09
C GLU A 71 3.95 10.34 -7.58
N ALA A 72 3.66 11.65 -7.51
CA ALA A 72 2.44 12.22 -8.06
C ALA A 72 2.29 11.93 -9.56
N LEU A 73 3.38 12.07 -10.33
CA LEU A 73 3.40 11.72 -11.74
C LEU A 73 3.10 10.23 -11.97
N CYS A 74 3.64 9.34 -11.13
CA CYS A 74 3.40 7.91 -11.22
C CYS A 74 1.94 7.55 -10.90
N ASN A 75 1.34 8.19 -9.91
CA ASN A 75 -0.08 8.02 -9.58
C ASN A 75 -0.96 8.48 -10.75
N HIS A 76 -0.62 9.61 -11.36
CA HIS A 76 -1.34 10.08 -12.55
C HIS A 76 -1.22 9.11 -13.74
N LEU A 77 -0.07 8.44 -13.88
CA LEU A 77 0.13 7.41 -14.90
C LEU A 77 -0.63 6.10 -14.63
N LEU A 78 -1.02 5.82 -13.39
CA LEU A 78 -1.92 4.71 -13.06
C LEU A 78 -3.34 4.99 -13.55
N GLU A 79 -3.80 6.24 -13.47
CA GLU A 79 -5.10 6.64 -14.02
C GLU A 79 -5.09 6.67 -15.55
N LYS A 80 -3.99 7.15 -16.16
CA LYS A 80 -3.85 7.31 -17.61
C LYS A 80 -2.46 6.86 -18.09
N SER A 81 -2.31 5.59 -18.44
CA SER A 81 -1.02 5.01 -18.86
C SER A 81 -0.50 5.45 -20.23
N SER A 82 -1.31 6.13 -21.05
CA SER A 82 -0.95 6.55 -22.41
C SER A 82 -0.54 8.02 -22.53
N LEU A 83 -0.31 8.71 -21.42
CA LEU A 83 0.10 10.12 -21.43
C LEU A 83 1.43 10.32 -22.18
N TYR A 84 1.46 11.31 -23.05
CA TYR A 84 2.67 11.75 -23.73
C TYR A 84 3.59 12.52 -22.77
N LEU A 85 4.89 12.53 -23.06
CA LEU A 85 5.86 13.28 -22.24
C LEU A 85 5.52 14.78 -22.17
N ASP A 86 4.91 15.35 -23.21
CA ASP A 86 4.44 16.73 -23.22
C ASP A 86 3.35 16.98 -22.17
N GLU A 87 2.39 16.07 -22.05
CA GLU A 87 1.30 16.17 -21.10
C GLU A 87 1.83 16.04 -19.66
N MET A 88 2.85 15.21 -19.45
CA MET A 88 3.55 15.10 -18.17
C MET A 88 4.27 16.40 -17.79
N VAL A 89 4.82 17.14 -18.75
CA VAL A 89 5.42 18.46 -18.49
C VAL A 89 4.33 19.45 -18.06
N VAL A 90 3.18 19.44 -18.73
CA VAL A 90 2.04 20.30 -18.37
C VAL A 90 1.52 19.96 -16.98
N PHE A 91 1.39 18.68 -16.64
CA PHE A 91 0.98 18.23 -15.31
C PHE A 91 1.93 18.72 -14.21
N LEU A 92 3.25 18.59 -14.41
CA LEU A 92 4.23 19.07 -13.43
C LEU A 92 4.25 20.60 -13.32
N TRP A 93 3.90 21.32 -14.38
CA TRP A 93 3.72 22.76 -14.32
C TRP A 93 2.45 23.13 -13.54
N ASP A 94 1.34 22.46 -13.80
CA ASP A 94 0.05 22.76 -13.18
C ASP A 94 0.06 22.49 -11.66
N GLU A 95 0.55 21.31 -11.26
CA GLU A 95 0.52 20.87 -9.87
C GLU A 95 1.69 21.44 -9.03
N PHE A 96 2.90 21.51 -9.61
CA PHE A 96 4.11 21.87 -8.86
C PHE A 96 4.74 23.20 -9.29
N ASN A 97 4.21 23.86 -10.32
CA ASN A 97 4.77 25.09 -10.90
C ASN A 97 6.26 24.94 -11.30
N VAL A 98 6.65 23.73 -11.72
CA VAL A 98 8.03 23.44 -12.16
C VAL A 98 8.05 23.06 -13.63
N TYR A 99 8.65 23.91 -14.44
CA TYR A 99 8.97 23.54 -15.81
C TYR A 99 10.10 22.54 -15.86
N THR A 100 9.81 21.37 -16.40
CA THR A 100 10.81 20.33 -16.58
C THR A 100 10.94 19.94 -18.04
N SER A 101 12.15 19.60 -18.48
CA SER A 101 12.33 19.10 -19.85
C SER A 101 11.80 17.67 -19.99
N LYS A 102 11.31 17.30 -21.18
CA LYS A 102 10.89 15.92 -21.51
C LYS A 102 11.96 14.88 -21.18
N SER A 103 13.23 15.23 -21.42
CA SER A 103 14.38 14.36 -21.17
C SER A 103 14.67 14.15 -19.68
N ALA A 104 14.38 15.15 -18.83
CA ALA A 104 14.46 15.00 -17.38
C ALA A 104 13.37 14.07 -16.86
N ILE A 105 12.13 14.21 -17.36
CA ILE A 105 11.00 13.33 -17.01
C ILE A 105 11.28 11.89 -17.44
N SER A 106 11.69 11.68 -18.69
CA SER A 106 12.02 10.35 -19.21
C SER A 106 13.13 9.66 -18.40
N ARG A 107 14.20 10.40 -18.05
CA ARG A 107 15.27 9.88 -17.19
C ARG A 107 14.78 9.56 -15.78
N ALA A 108 13.94 10.42 -15.20
CA ALA A 108 13.43 10.23 -13.85
C ALA A 108 12.50 9.01 -13.77
N LEU A 109 11.61 8.84 -14.75
CA LEU A 109 10.78 7.65 -14.90
C LEU A 109 11.64 6.38 -15.07
N SER A 110 12.65 6.44 -15.95
CA SER A 110 13.55 5.31 -16.18
C SER A 110 14.33 4.91 -14.93
N LEU A 111 14.82 5.89 -14.16
CA LEU A 111 15.48 5.65 -12.87
C LEU A 111 14.56 5.02 -11.84
N HIS A 112 13.27 5.31 -11.91
CA HIS A 112 12.25 4.75 -11.03
C HIS A 112 11.66 3.43 -11.56
N GLY A 113 12.22 2.88 -12.65
CA GLY A 113 11.78 1.61 -13.24
C GLY A 113 10.49 1.70 -14.07
N TRP A 114 10.02 2.91 -14.40
CA TRP A 114 8.83 3.12 -15.21
C TRP A 114 9.15 3.03 -16.70
N SER A 115 8.71 1.94 -17.30
CA SER A 115 8.65 1.70 -18.74
C SER A 115 7.20 1.77 -19.22
N LYS A 116 6.99 2.03 -20.51
CA LYS A 116 5.65 1.95 -21.13
C LYS A 116 4.98 0.60 -20.85
N LYS A 117 5.76 -0.49 -20.85
CA LYS A 117 5.26 -1.84 -20.56
C LYS A 117 4.80 -1.99 -19.10
N THR A 118 5.56 -1.45 -18.15
CA THR A 118 5.21 -1.54 -16.72
C THR A 118 4.01 -0.66 -16.40
N ALA A 119 3.86 0.49 -17.06
CA ALA A 119 2.67 1.33 -16.93
C ALA A 119 1.41 0.62 -17.44
N GLN A 120 1.50 -0.03 -18.61
CA GLN A 120 0.39 -0.81 -19.16
C GLN A 120 0.03 -2.02 -18.29
N GLN A 121 1.02 -2.73 -17.78
CA GLN A 121 0.80 -3.84 -16.87
C GLN A 121 0.10 -3.39 -15.59
N LYS A 122 0.57 -2.33 -14.94
CA LYS A 122 -0.06 -1.79 -13.73
C LYS A 122 -1.49 -1.30 -13.97
N VAL A 123 -1.79 -0.72 -15.13
CA VAL A 123 -3.18 -0.36 -15.48
C VAL A 123 -4.05 -1.60 -15.70
N SER A 124 -3.50 -2.66 -16.29
CA SER A 124 -4.25 -3.93 -16.42
C SER A 124 -4.52 -4.58 -15.07
N GLU A 125 -3.55 -4.54 -14.15
CA GLU A 125 -3.69 -5.03 -12.77
C GLU A 125 -4.74 -4.21 -12.00
N HIS A 126 -4.66 -2.87 -12.05
CA HIS A 126 -5.62 -1.99 -11.39
C HIS A 126 -7.05 -2.14 -11.95
N ASN A 127 -7.22 -2.37 -13.24
CA ASN A 127 -8.53 -2.63 -13.82
C ASN A 127 -9.12 -3.97 -13.37
N ALA A 128 -8.29 -4.99 -13.16
CA ALA A 128 -8.73 -6.26 -12.59
C ALA A 128 -9.17 -6.08 -11.12
N ASP A 129 -8.38 -5.37 -10.32
CA ASP A 129 -8.72 -5.07 -8.92
C ASP A 129 -10.02 -4.26 -8.79
N LEU A 130 -10.24 -3.29 -9.69
CA LEU A 130 -11.51 -2.54 -9.75
C LEU A 130 -12.69 -3.43 -10.14
N GLN A 131 -12.49 -4.35 -11.10
CA GLN A 131 -13.52 -5.30 -11.50
C GLN A 131 -13.87 -6.27 -10.36
N ASP A 132 -12.88 -6.76 -9.63
CA ASP A 132 -13.07 -7.63 -8.47
C ASP A 132 -13.80 -6.89 -7.34
N PHE A 133 -13.46 -5.62 -7.09
CA PHE A 133 -14.15 -4.80 -6.10
C PHE A 133 -15.62 -4.56 -6.49
N VAL A 134 -15.89 -4.20 -7.75
CA VAL A 134 -17.27 -4.02 -8.24
C VAL A 134 -18.06 -5.33 -8.18
N CYS A 135 -17.46 -6.46 -8.57
CA CYS A 135 -18.07 -7.78 -8.43
C CYS A 135 -18.43 -8.08 -6.98
N SER A 136 -17.53 -7.82 -6.02
CA SER A 136 -17.80 -8.06 -4.59
C SER A 136 -18.95 -7.19 -4.06
N ILE A 137 -19.07 -5.93 -4.48
CA ILE A 137 -20.19 -5.07 -4.09
C ILE A 137 -21.51 -5.61 -4.66
N VAL A 138 -21.50 -6.04 -5.92
CA VAL A 138 -22.70 -6.58 -6.59
C VAL A 138 -23.12 -7.91 -5.94
N GLU A 139 -22.20 -8.82 -5.67
CA GLU A 139 -22.48 -10.10 -5.00
C GLU A 139 -23.02 -9.91 -3.59
N ASN A 140 -22.44 -8.98 -2.83
CA ASN A 140 -22.92 -8.64 -1.49
C ASN A 140 -24.30 -7.99 -1.50
N GLY A 141 -24.58 -7.13 -2.49
CA GLY A 141 -25.89 -6.52 -2.69
C GLY A 141 -26.96 -7.53 -3.10
N LEU A 142 -26.63 -8.43 -4.03
CA LEU A 142 -27.53 -9.51 -4.47
C LEU A 142 -27.83 -10.48 -3.33
N SER A 143 -26.85 -10.81 -2.48
CA SER A 143 -27.03 -11.67 -1.32
C SER A 143 -28.04 -11.09 -0.33
N GLN A 144 -27.98 -9.78 -0.05
CA GLN A 144 -28.96 -9.11 0.82
C GLN A 144 -30.37 -9.08 0.24
N ILE A 145 -30.50 -8.90 -1.08
CA ILE A 145 -31.82 -8.92 -1.76
C ILE A 145 -32.42 -10.32 -1.71
N VAL A 146 -31.63 -11.36 -1.97
CA VAL A 146 -32.08 -12.76 -1.90
C VAL A 146 -32.48 -13.12 -0.47
N GLU A 147 -31.70 -12.72 0.53
CA GLU A 147 -32.01 -12.96 1.95
C GLU A 147 -33.26 -12.22 2.41
N ALA A 148 -33.47 -10.98 1.95
CA ALA A 148 -34.72 -10.27 2.19
C ALA A 148 -35.90 -11.03 1.57
N GLN A 149 -35.76 -11.51 0.34
CA GLN A 149 -36.84 -12.20 -0.38
C GLN A 149 -37.19 -13.56 0.23
N THR A 150 -36.22 -14.33 0.71
CA THR A 150 -36.47 -15.59 1.43
C THR A 150 -37.17 -15.32 2.76
N LYS A 151 -36.76 -14.28 3.50
CA LYS A 151 -37.40 -13.87 4.75
C LYS A 151 -38.86 -13.44 4.54
N TRP A 152 -39.14 -12.63 3.51
CA TRP A 152 -40.51 -12.27 3.13
C TRP A 152 -41.35 -13.51 2.79
N HIS A 153 -40.80 -14.48 2.06
CA HIS A 153 -41.51 -15.71 1.70
C HIS A 153 -41.79 -16.59 2.93
N GLU A 154 -40.85 -16.70 3.87
CA GLU A 154 -41.07 -17.41 5.14
C GLU A 154 -42.12 -16.74 6.02
N GLU A 155 -42.17 -15.41 6.03
CA GLU A 155 -43.13 -14.63 6.82
C GLU A 155 -44.54 -14.71 6.23
N LEU A 156 -44.65 -14.67 4.90
CA LEU A 156 -45.90 -14.98 4.20
C LEU A 156 -46.35 -16.43 4.42
N SER A 157 -45.43 -17.39 4.41
CA SER A 157 -45.73 -18.80 4.69
C SER A 157 -46.22 -19.00 6.13
N ARG A 158 -45.56 -18.38 7.11
CA ARG A 158 -45.99 -18.38 8.52
C ARG A 158 -47.38 -17.76 8.70
N ASN A 159 -47.65 -16.63 8.07
CA ASN A 159 -48.95 -15.97 8.15
C ASN A 159 -50.05 -16.75 7.41
N CYS A 160 -49.72 -17.44 6.31
CA CYS A 160 -50.66 -18.31 5.60
C CYS A 160 -51.05 -19.55 6.44
N TRP A 161 -50.10 -20.13 7.19
CA TRP A 161 -50.37 -21.22 8.15
C TRP A 161 -51.23 -20.75 9.35
N ILE A 162 -51.06 -19.50 9.79
CA ILE A 162 -51.91 -18.92 10.83
C ILE A 162 -53.35 -18.76 10.31
N LEU A 163 -53.53 -18.28 9.08
CA LEU A 163 -54.86 -18.12 8.48
C LEU A 163 -55.55 -19.47 8.20
N THR A 164 -54.83 -20.47 7.71
CA THR A 164 -55.41 -21.82 7.50
C THR A 164 -55.71 -22.52 8.83
N GLY A 165 -54.88 -22.33 9.86
CA GLY A 165 -55.12 -22.82 11.21
C GLY A 165 -56.35 -22.20 11.88
N VAL A 166 -56.57 -20.89 11.72
CA VAL A 166 -57.75 -20.20 12.25
C VAL A 166 -59.04 -20.65 11.54
N VAL A 167 -59.02 -20.86 10.22
CA VAL A 167 -60.18 -21.38 9.48
C VAL A 167 -60.55 -22.80 9.92
N LEU A 168 -59.56 -23.68 10.12
CA LEU A 168 -59.79 -25.04 10.61
C LEU A 168 -60.26 -25.06 12.08
N TYR A 169 -59.76 -24.15 12.91
CA TYR A 169 -60.20 -24.00 14.30
C TYR A 169 -61.65 -23.53 14.43
N PHE A 170 -62.07 -22.56 13.60
CA PHE A 170 -63.46 -22.13 13.54
C PHE A 170 -64.38 -23.24 12.99
N SER A 171 -63.91 -24.00 12.00
CA SER A 171 -64.66 -25.14 11.49
C SER A 171 -64.81 -26.28 12.52
N TRP A 172 -63.82 -26.47 13.40
CA TRP A 172 -63.89 -27.45 14.50
C TRP A 172 -64.83 -26.98 15.63
N ILE A 173 -64.82 -25.69 15.97
CA ILE A 173 -65.76 -25.09 16.95
C ILE A 173 -67.22 -25.22 16.49
N GLU A 174 -67.50 -25.06 15.19
CA GLU A 174 -68.86 -25.17 14.64
C GLU A 174 -69.41 -26.61 14.70
N ILE A 175 -68.53 -27.60 14.60
CA ILE A 175 -68.86 -29.03 14.74
C ILE A 175 -69.15 -29.36 16.21
N ASP A 176 -68.35 -28.86 17.15
CA ASP A 176 -68.58 -29.07 18.60
C ASP A 176 -69.86 -28.38 19.10
N ARG A 177 -70.18 -27.20 18.56
CA ARG A 177 -71.44 -26.49 18.86
C ARG A 177 -72.67 -27.26 18.36
N SER A 178 -72.55 -27.96 17.23
CA SER A 178 -73.61 -28.81 16.68
C SER A 178 -73.82 -30.08 17.51
N LEU A 179 -72.75 -30.68 18.04
CA LEU A 179 -72.82 -31.86 18.92
C LEU A 179 -73.42 -31.52 20.29
N LEU A 180 -73.12 -30.34 20.86
CA LEU A 180 -73.74 -29.89 22.11
C LEU A 180 -75.25 -29.59 21.98
N ASN A 181 -75.71 -29.09 20.83
CA ASN A 181 -77.13 -28.82 20.59
C ASN A 181 -77.97 -30.10 20.38
N SER A 182 -77.37 -31.18 19.86
CA SER A 182 -78.04 -32.49 19.78
C SER A 182 -78.26 -33.13 21.16
N ARG A 183 -77.38 -32.89 22.15
CA ARG A 183 -77.56 -33.40 23.53
C ARG A 183 -78.61 -32.67 24.36
N ARG A 184 -79.02 -31.45 23.99
CA ARG A 184 -80.14 -30.73 24.68
C ARG A 184 -81.52 -31.17 24.20
N LYS A 185 -81.64 -31.78 23.02
CA LYS A 185 -82.92 -32.26 22.48
C LYS A 185 -83.34 -33.65 22.99
N SER A 186 -82.48 -34.35 23.74
CA SER A 186 -82.77 -35.70 24.27
C SER A 186 -83.21 -35.72 25.74
N SER A 187 -83.48 -34.56 26.36
CA SER A 187 -83.84 -34.45 27.78
C SER A 187 -85.10 -33.62 28.04
N SER A 188 -86.04 -33.60 27.10
CA SER A 188 -87.35 -32.97 27.28
C SER A 188 -88.48 -33.87 26.79
#